data_AF-J1Q1X7-F1
#
_entry.id   AF-J1Q1X7-F1
#
_cell.length_a   1.000
_cell.length_b   1.000
_cell.length_c   1.000
_cell.angle_alpha   90.00
_cell.angle_beta   90.00
_cell.angle_gamma   90.00
#
_symmetry.space_group_name_H-M   'P 1'
#
loop_
_entity.id
_entity.type
_entity.pdbx_description
1 polymer ?
#
loop_
_entity_poly.entity_id
_entity_poly.type
_entity_poly.pdbx_seq_one_letter_code
_entity_poly.pdbx_strand_id
1 'polypeptide(L)'
;MPQKDYVRATRPKAPAKGQARGSRAKAPAATNKPWLLIALTLLTLSVFVYGLWFLKQQPVSSSQPAAAPVKAPAKDELPPKPQSEPYQYIKELENREITVEVPEQQRSVPAVLQCGSFRQQGQAEQMKAQIAFAGITADVRRTEGSNGVWFRVVVGPYESRRAATADMNRLRQMGINTCQVRNWT
;
A
#
# COMPACT_ATOMS: atom_id res chain seq x y z
N MET A 1 -28.28 -38.51 5.57
CA MET A 1 -28.44 -39.07 6.93
C MET A 1 -27.41 -38.38 7.83
N PRO A 2 -27.81 -37.61 8.85
CA PRO A 2 -26.86 -36.94 9.74
C PRO A 2 -26.38 -37.90 10.85
N GLN A 3 -25.07 -38.11 10.97
CA GLN A 3 -24.48 -38.89 12.06
C GLN A 3 -24.51 -38.09 13.36
N LYS A 4 -25.02 -38.76 14.40
CA LYS A 4 -25.32 -38.20 15.71
C LYS A 4 -24.07 -38.10 16.59
N ASP A 5 -24.07 -37.03 17.37
CA ASP A 5 -23.31 -36.78 18.58
C ASP A 5 -23.02 -38.01 19.43
N TYR A 6 -21.76 -38.13 19.84
CA TYR A 6 -21.39 -38.85 21.06
C TYR A 6 -20.50 -37.95 21.92
N VAL A 7 -21.16 -37.07 22.67
CA VAL A 7 -20.59 -36.37 23.82
C VAL A 7 -20.22 -37.40 24.88
N ARG A 8 -18.92 -37.62 25.11
CA ARG A 8 -18.45 -38.30 26.32
C ARG A 8 -18.36 -37.30 27.46
N ALA A 9 -19.28 -37.46 28.41
CA ALA A 9 -19.19 -36.86 29.73
C ALA A 9 -18.05 -37.52 30.51
N THR A 10 -16.99 -36.77 30.79
CA THR A 10 -16.04 -37.09 31.86
C THR A 10 -15.87 -35.85 32.73
N ARG A 11 -16.58 -35.83 33.86
CA ARG A 11 -16.33 -34.92 34.98
C ARG A 11 -15.16 -35.48 35.80
N PRO A 12 -14.14 -34.68 36.12
CA PRO A 12 -13.32 -34.91 37.30
C PRO A 12 -13.64 -33.89 38.42
N LYS A 13 -13.51 -34.44 39.62
CA LYS A 13 -13.78 -33.95 40.97
C LYS A 13 -12.97 -32.71 41.36
N ALA A 14 -13.60 -31.77 42.06
CA ALA A 14 -12.96 -30.62 42.69
C ALA A 14 -12.22 -31.00 43.99
N PRO A 15 -11.06 -30.39 44.30
CA PRO A 15 -10.55 -30.30 45.66
C PRO A 15 -10.74 -28.88 46.24
N ALA A 16 -10.62 -28.83 47.56
CA ALA A 16 -11.19 -27.81 48.44
C ALA A 16 -10.40 -26.50 48.57
N LYS A 17 -11.17 -25.47 48.93
CA LYS A 17 -10.89 -24.18 49.59
C LYS A 17 -9.50 -24.02 50.24
N GLY A 18 -8.75 -23.00 49.79
CA GLY A 18 -7.57 -22.44 50.44
C GLY A 18 -7.48 -20.93 50.20
N GLN A 19 -7.09 -20.18 51.24
CA GLN A 19 -7.29 -18.74 51.45
C GLN A 19 -6.54 -17.77 50.51
N ALA A 20 -7.13 -16.57 50.48
CA ALA A 20 -6.72 -15.32 49.84
C ALA A 20 -5.24 -14.92 49.94
N ARG A 21 -4.74 -14.31 48.85
CA ARG A 21 -3.77 -13.19 48.91
C ARG A 21 -3.69 -12.43 47.56
N GLY A 22 -4.05 -11.15 47.59
CA GLY A 22 -3.45 -10.12 46.72
C GLY A 22 -4.18 -9.74 45.43
N SER A 23 -5.40 -9.19 45.50
CA SER A 23 -5.90 -8.35 44.42
C SER A 23 -5.17 -7.00 44.44
N ARG A 24 -4.29 -6.75 43.46
CA ARG A 24 -3.83 -5.39 43.16
C ARG A 24 -5.05 -4.54 42.81
N ALA A 25 -5.36 -3.57 43.66
CA ALA A 25 -6.38 -2.58 43.40
C ALA A 25 -6.06 -1.86 42.07
N LYS A 26 -6.97 -1.95 41.10
CA LYS A 26 -7.00 -1.01 39.98
C LYS A 26 -7.43 0.33 40.56
N ALA A 27 -6.60 1.35 40.41
CA ALA A 27 -6.99 2.73 40.67
C ALA A 27 -8.25 3.07 39.84
N PRO A 28 -9.27 3.76 40.39
CA PRO A 28 -10.44 4.13 39.62
C PRO A 28 -10.04 5.16 38.55
N ALA A 29 -10.32 4.85 37.29
CA ALA A 29 -10.24 5.82 36.22
C ALA A 29 -11.26 6.94 36.52
N ALA A 30 -10.77 8.13 36.86
CA ALA A 30 -11.60 9.31 36.99
C ALA A 30 -12.15 9.66 35.61
N THR A 31 -13.46 9.53 35.44
CA THR A 31 -14.19 9.93 34.24
C THR A 31 -14.28 11.45 34.21
N ASN A 32 -13.24 12.10 33.72
CA ASN A 32 -13.23 13.54 33.51
C ASN A 32 -14.04 13.84 32.25
N LYS A 33 -15.20 14.47 32.42
CA LYS A 33 -16.14 14.80 31.33
C LYS A 33 -15.36 15.51 30.19
N PRO A 34 -15.38 15.02 28.93
CA PRO A 34 -14.44 15.44 27.87
C PRO A 34 -14.77 16.80 27.26
N TRP A 35 -15.31 17.73 28.04
CA TRP A 35 -15.78 19.03 27.57
C TRP A 35 -14.67 19.87 26.93
N LEU A 36 -13.44 19.78 27.45
CA LEU A 36 -12.27 20.46 26.89
C LEU A 36 -11.90 19.89 25.51
N LEU A 37 -11.97 18.57 25.32
CA LEU A 37 -11.75 17.93 24.02
C LEU A 37 -12.86 18.30 23.02
N ILE A 38 -14.11 18.34 23.47
CA ILE A 38 -15.24 18.75 22.63
C ILE A 38 -15.07 20.22 22.20
N ALA A 39 -14.72 21.12 23.13
CA ALA A 39 -14.47 22.53 22.82
C ALA A 39 -13.31 22.71 21.83
N LEU A 40 -12.21 21.95 22.00
CA LEU A 40 -11.06 21.97 21.09
C LEU A 40 -11.45 21.50 19.68
N THR A 41 -12.27 20.45 19.57
CA THR A 41 -12.74 19.93 18.27
C THR A 41 -13.68 20.91 17.57
N LEU A 42 -14.57 21.60 18.30
CA LEU A 42 -15.45 22.62 17.73
C LEU A 42 -14.67 23.84 17.24
N LEU A 43 -13.63 24.26 17.98
CA LEU A 43 -12.76 25.37 17.58
C LEU A 43 -11.95 25.06 16.32
N THR A 44 -11.43 23.84 16.20
CA THR A 44 -10.68 23.43 15.00
C THR A 44 -11.59 23.36 13.77
N LEU A 45 -12.81 22.85 13.91
CA LEU A 45 -13.79 22.83 12.82
C LEU A 45 -14.22 24.23 12.39
N SER A 46 -14.42 25.17 13.32
CA SER A 46 -14.84 26.53 12.98
C SER A 46 -13.76 27.30 12.20
N VAL A 47 -12.49 27.17 12.60
CA VAL A 47 -11.35 27.78 11.89
C VAL A 47 -11.22 27.20 10.47
N PHE A 48 -11.40 25.89 10.30
CA PHE A 48 -11.30 25.24 8.99
C PHE A 48 -12.40 25.71 8.02
N VAL A 49 -13.65 25.80 8.49
CA VAL A 49 -14.78 26.31 7.67
C VAL A 49 -14.56 27.79 7.31
N TYR A 50 -14.06 28.60 8.25
CA TYR A 50 -13.73 30.00 7.98
C TYR A 50 -12.60 30.13 6.94
N GLY A 51 -11.58 29.27 6.99
CA GLY A 51 -10.50 29.24 6.01
C GLY A 51 -10.96 28.92 4.59
N LEU A 52 -11.89 27.96 4.43
CA LEU A 52 -12.48 27.65 3.12
C LEU A 52 -13.36 28.80 2.59
N TRP A 53 -14.08 29.47 3.48
CA TRP A 53 -14.85 30.67 3.13
C TRP A 53 -13.93 31.81 2.68
N PHE A 54 -12.79 32.00 3.34
CA PHE A 54 -11.78 33.00 2.98
C PHE A 54 -11.10 32.71 1.63
N LEU A 55 -10.82 31.44 1.30
CA LEU A 55 -10.26 31.08 0.00
C LEU A 55 -11.22 31.39 -1.16
N LYS A 56 -12.53 31.27 -0.92
CA LYS A 56 -13.57 31.65 -1.91
C LYS A 56 -13.57 33.15 -2.22
N GLN A 57 -13.10 34.01 -1.32
CA GLN A 57 -13.06 35.46 -1.51
C GLN A 57 -11.86 35.98 -2.28
N GLN A 58 -10.93 35.13 -2.69
CA GLN A 58 -9.79 35.52 -3.50
C GLN A 58 -10.23 35.58 -4.98
N PRO A 59 -10.36 36.77 -5.61
CA PRO A 59 -10.63 36.84 -7.05
C PRO A 59 -9.41 36.33 -7.81
N VAL A 60 -9.61 35.29 -8.63
CA VAL A 60 -8.57 34.80 -9.55
C VAL A 60 -8.38 35.84 -10.66
N SER A 61 -7.26 36.57 -10.61
CA SER A 61 -6.85 37.44 -11.71
C SER A 61 -6.43 36.60 -12.90
N SER A 62 -7.35 36.31 -13.81
CA SER A 62 -7.02 35.82 -15.15
C SER A 62 -6.45 36.98 -15.97
N SER A 63 -5.13 37.06 -16.09
CA SER A 63 -4.48 37.94 -17.06
C SER A 63 -4.63 37.32 -18.46
N GLN A 64 -5.62 37.81 -19.21
CA GLN A 64 -5.70 37.58 -20.65
C GLN A 64 -4.99 38.72 -21.38
N PRO A 65 -3.94 38.45 -22.18
CA PRO A 65 -3.30 39.49 -22.99
C PRO A 65 -4.26 39.98 -24.08
N ALA A 66 -4.54 41.28 -24.06
CA ALA A 66 -5.30 41.98 -25.09
C ALA A 66 -4.47 42.06 -26.39
N ALA A 67 -5.05 41.60 -27.50
CA ALA A 67 -4.51 41.80 -28.83
C ALA A 67 -4.71 43.26 -29.27
N ALA A 68 -3.62 43.91 -29.70
CA ALA A 68 -3.66 45.23 -30.31
C ALA A 68 -4.20 45.15 -31.76
N PRO A 69 -4.98 46.14 -32.24
CA PRO A 69 -5.46 46.16 -33.61
C PRO A 69 -4.35 46.65 -34.55
N VAL A 70 -3.88 45.76 -35.42
CA VAL A 70 -2.93 46.11 -36.49
C VAL A 70 -3.72 46.64 -37.69
N LYS A 71 -3.46 47.89 -38.07
CA LYS A 71 -3.99 48.54 -39.27
C LYS A 71 -3.57 47.77 -40.53
N ALA A 72 -4.52 47.57 -41.44
CA ALA A 72 -4.28 47.04 -42.78
C ALA A 72 -3.55 48.06 -43.68
N PRO A 73 -2.59 47.62 -44.50
CA PRO A 73 -2.30 48.27 -45.77
C PRO A 73 -2.96 47.49 -46.92
N ALA A 74 -3.64 48.23 -47.78
CA ALA A 74 -4.10 47.79 -49.08
C ALA A 74 -2.91 47.62 -50.04
N LYS A 75 -2.89 46.53 -50.81
CA LYS A 75 -2.98 46.49 -52.29
C LYS A 75 -2.47 45.16 -52.83
N ASP A 76 -3.21 44.69 -53.83
CA ASP A 76 -2.87 43.63 -54.78
C ASP A 76 -1.39 43.60 -55.15
N GLU A 77 -0.81 42.40 -55.11
CA GLU A 77 -0.13 41.77 -56.24
C GLU A 77 0.02 40.28 -55.91
N LEU A 78 -0.72 39.42 -56.61
CA LEU A 78 -0.64 37.97 -56.44
C LEU A 78 0.75 37.48 -56.87
N PRO A 79 1.53 36.79 -56.01
CA PRO A 79 2.75 36.15 -56.45
C PRO A 79 2.43 34.98 -57.40
N PRO A 80 3.29 34.69 -58.39
CA PRO A 80 3.06 33.61 -59.34
C PRO A 80 2.90 32.27 -58.60
N LYS A 81 1.90 31.50 -59.04
CA LYS A 81 1.52 30.22 -58.42
C LYS A 81 2.76 29.28 -58.37
N PRO A 82 3.16 28.77 -57.19
CA PRO A 82 4.33 27.92 -57.08
C PRO A 82 4.14 26.64 -57.89
N GLN A 83 5.12 26.35 -58.74
CA GLN A 83 5.21 25.09 -59.47
C GLN A 83 5.62 23.98 -58.49
N SER A 84 4.70 23.04 -58.27
CA SER A 84 4.89 21.66 -57.81
C SER A 84 5.87 21.41 -56.64
N GLU A 85 5.28 21.12 -55.49
CA GLU A 85 5.90 20.48 -54.34
C GLU A 85 6.56 19.14 -54.72
N PRO A 86 7.66 18.77 -54.03
CA PRO A 86 7.72 17.40 -53.56
C PRO A 86 7.85 17.39 -52.04
N TYR A 87 6.73 17.11 -51.38
CA TYR A 87 6.65 16.16 -50.27
C TYR A 87 7.91 16.07 -49.39
N GLN A 88 8.28 17.15 -48.70
CA GLN A 88 9.40 17.08 -47.75
C GLN A 88 9.04 16.26 -46.50
N TYR A 89 7.76 16.14 -46.20
CA TYR A 89 7.26 15.38 -45.06
C TYR A 89 7.60 13.87 -45.14
N ILE A 90 7.52 13.25 -46.33
CA ILE A 90 7.86 11.82 -46.49
C ILE A 90 9.37 11.58 -46.33
N LYS A 91 10.21 12.51 -46.79
CA LYS A 91 11.68 12.41 -46.64
C LYS A 91 12.16 12.62 -45.20
N GLU A 92 11.42 13.40 -44.40
CA GLU A 92 11.70 13.58 -42.97
C GLU A 92 11.31 12.37 -42.13
N LEU A 93 10.25 11.64 -42.50
CA LEU A 93 9.85 10.42 -41.78
C LEU A 93 10.81 9.24 -42.03
N GLU A 94 11.44 9.15 -43.20
CA GLU A 94 12.31 8.04 -43.57
C GLU A 94 13.69 8.08 -42.89
N ASN A 95 14.18 9.28 -42.52
CA ASN A 95 15.49 9.45 -41.88
C ASN A 95 15.46 9.51 -40.35
N ARG A 96 14.29 9.43 -39.73
CA ARG A 96 14.16 9.52 -38.27
C ARG A 96 14.14 8.12 -37.66
N GLU A 97 15.25 7.42 -37.78
CA GLU A 97 15.48 6.20 -37.02
C GLU A 97 15.65 6.59 -35.55
N ILE A 98 14.60 6.37 -34.76
CA ILE A 98 14.65 6.53 -33.31
C ILE A 98 15.44 5.33 -32.80
N THR A 99 16.74 5.49 -32.63
CA THR A 99 17.54 4.58 -31.81
C THR A 99 16.97 4.64 -30.40
N VAL A 100 16.04 3.73 -30.11
CA VAL A 100 15.55 3.47 -28.77
C VAL A 100 16.69 2.77 -28.06
N GLU A 101 17.52 3.53 -27.38
CA GLU A 101 18.40 3.01 -26.33
C GLU A 101 17.48 2.39 -25.27
N VAL A 102 17.21 1.09 -25.40
CA VAL A 102 16.51 0.33 -24.37
C VAL A 102 17.44 0.37 -23.16
N PRO A 103 17.09 1.10 -22.09
CA PRO A 103 17.96 1.17 -20.93
C PRO A 103 18.14 -0.25 -20.42
N GLU A 104 19.40 -0.67 -20.26
CA GLU A 104 19.78 -1.99 -19.81
C GLU A 104 19.01 -2.28 -18.52
N GLN A 105 18.04 -3.20 -18.58
CA GLN A 105 17.17 -3.50 -17.44
C GLN A 105 18.05 -3.97 -16.29
N GLN A 106 18.11 -3.15 -15.23
CA GLN A 106 18.84 -3.49 -14.01
C GLN A 106 18.49 -4.91 -13.58
N ARG A 107 19.50 -5.78 -13.49
CA ARG A 107 19.36 -7.18 -13.09
C ARG A 107 18.49 -7.26 -11.84
N SER A 108 17.40 -8.02 -11.92
CA SER A 108 16.47 -8.17 -10.82
C SER A 108 17.16 -8.88 -9.66
N VAL A 109 17.22 -8.21 -8.51
CA VAL A 109 17.74 -8.83 -7.29
C VAL A 109 16.74 -9.87 -6.80
N PRO A 110 17.17 -11.12 -6.57
CA PRO A 110 16.30 -12.14 -6.00
C PRO A 110 15.72 -11.67 -4.66
N ALA A 111 14.45 -11.95 -4.44
CA ALA A 111 13.71 -11.46 -3.31
C ALA A 111 12.99 -12.60 -2.58
N VAL A 112 12.61 -12.34 -1.34
CA VAL A 112 11.92 -13.26 -0.48
C VAL A 112 10.80 -12.54 0.25
N LEU A 113 9.66 -13.19 0.46
CA LEU A 113 8.54 -12.59 1.19
C LEU A 113 8.43 -13.21 2.58
N GLN A 114 8.77 -12.44 3.62
CA GLN A 114 8.66 -12.89 5.01
C GLN A 114 7.31 -12.45 5.59
N CYS A 115 6.43 -13.41 5.89
CA CYS A 115 5.06 -13.15 6.37
C CYS A 115 4.92 -13.09 7.89
N GLY A 116 5.91 -13.62 8.62
CA GLY A 116 5.92 -13.54 10.08
C GLY A 116 7.12 -14.27 10.69
N SER A 117 7.31 -14.08 11.99
CA SER A 117 8.25 -14.85 12.80
C SER A 117 7.64 -15.15 14.15
N PHE A 118 7.53 -16.43 14.49
CA PHE A 118 6.85 -16.91 15.68
C PHE A 118 7.81 -17.61 16.63
N ARG A 119 7.47 -17.66 17.92
CA ARG A 119 8.21 -18.45 18.92
C ARG A 119 7.75 -19.90 18.94
N GLN A 120 6.49 -20.14 18.58
CA GLN A 120 5.88 -21.47 18.56
C GLN A 120 5.79 -21.97 17.13
N GLN A 121 6.20 -23.22 16.89
CA GLN A 121 6.13 -23.84 15.58
C GLN A 121 4.69 -23.92 15.07
N GLY A 122 3.73 -24.29 15.94
CA GLY A 122 2.32 -24.39 15.55
C GLY A 122 1.72 -23.08 15.02
N GLN A 123 2.13 -21.93 15.54
CA GLN A 123 1.69 -20.62 15.01
C GLN A 123 2.25 -20.36 13.61
N ALA A 124 3.50 -20.74 13.37
CA ALA A 124 4.13 -20.63 12.06
C ALA A 124 3.47 -21.57 11.03
N GLU A 125 3.11 -22.79 11.44
CA GLU A 125 2.39 -23.75 10.60
C GLU A 125 0.96 -23.29 10.29
N GLN A 126 0.24 -22.73 11.27
CA GLN A 126 -1.07 -22.12 11.06
C GLN A 126 -1.01 -20.98 10.03
N MET A 127 -0.01 -20.12 10.11
CA MET A 127 0.21 -19.06 9.13
C MET A 127 0.56 -19.63 7.74
N LYS A 128 1.43 -20.66 7.69
CA LYS A 128 1.73 -21.38 6.44
C LYS A 128 0.47 -21.96 5.80
N ALA A 129 -0.44 -22.54 6.58
CA ALA A 129 -1.71 -23.07 6.09
C ALA A 129 -2.62 -21.96 5.54
N GLN A 130 -2.72 -20.81 6.23
CA GLN A 130 -3.47 -19.64 5.74
C GLN A 130 -2.93 -19.13 4.40
N ILE A 131 -1.60 -19.06 4.27
CA ILE A 131 -0.96 -18.69 3.00
C ILE A 131 -1.18 -19.77 1.94
N ALA A 132 -1.20 -21.06 2.29
CA ALA A 132 -1.51 -22.13 1.35
C ALA A 132 -2.94 -22.02 0.79
N PHE A 133 -3.91 -21.57 1.59
CA PHE A 133 -5.28 -21.29 1.12
C PHE A 133 -5.35 -20.14 0.10
N ALA A 134 -4.34 -19.26 0.07
CA ALA A 134 -4.17 -18.25 -0.99
C ALA A 134 -3.79 -18.84 -2.36
N GLY A 135 -3.41 -20.12 -2.38
CA GLY A 135 -2.70 -20.74 -3.50
C GLY A 135 -1.21 -20.43 -3.54
N ILE A 136 -0.64 -19.93 -2.45
CA ILE A 136 0.78 -19.54 -2.35
C ILE A 136 1.51 -20.52 -1.42
N THR A 137 2.65 -21.05 -1.83
CA THR A 137 3.42 -22.00 -1.02
C THR A 137 4.37 -21.27 -0.07
N ALA A 138 4.13 -21.39 1.23
CA ALA A 138 5.03 -20.88 2.27
C ALA A 138 5.86 -22.00 2.91
N ASP A 139 7.04 -21.63 3.39
CA ASP A 139 7.96 -22.49 4.12
C ASP A 139 8.24 -21.93 5.52
N VAL A 140 8.50 -22.83 6.49
CA VAL A 140 8.80 -22.44 7.88
C VAL A 140 10.25 -22.73 8.18
N ARG A 141 11.05 -21.68 8.32
CA ARG A 141 12.48 -21.75 8.64
C ARG A 141 12.69 -21.59 10.13
N ARG A 142 13.29 -22.59 10.76
CA ARG A 142 13.78 -22.48 12.15
C ARG A 142 15.12 -21.74 12.15
N THR A 143 15.22 -20.70 12.96
CA THR A 143 16.45 -19.92 13.14
C THR A 143 16.75 -19.77 14.61
N GLU A 144 17.97 -20.11 15.01
CA GLU A 144 18.45 -20.00 16.38
C GLU A 144 19.41 -18.82 16.48
N GLY A 145 19.29 -18.04 17.55
CA GLY A 145 20.19 -16.91 17.82
C GLY A 145 20.23 -16.59 19.30
N SER A 146 20.88 -15.48 19.65
CA SER A 146 21.02 -15.01 21.05
C SER A 146 19.67 -14.82 21.76
N ASN A 147 18.63 -14.47 21.01
CA ASN A 147 17.27 -14.25 21.53
C ASN A 147 16.39 -15.51 21.51
N GLY A 148 16.98 -16.70 21.31
CA GLY A 148 16.33 -18.00 21.28
C GLY A 148 15.88 -18.44 19.89
N VAL A 149 15.04 -19.48 19.85
CA VAL A 149 14.52 -20.10 18.62
C VAL A 149 13.35 -19.28 18.06
N TRP A 150 13.40 -19.03 16.75
CA TRP A 150 12.33 -18.40 15.98
C TRP A 150 11.96 -19.27 14.78
N PHE A 151 10.68 -19.28 14.44
CA PHE A 151 10.11 -19.94 13.26
C PHE A 151 9.63 -18.86 12.29
N ARG A 152 10.38 -18.63 11.22
CA ARG A 152 10.07 -17.62 10.20
C ARG A 152 9.25 -18.24 9.08
N VAL A 153 8.14 -17.61 8.75
CA VAL A 153 7.29 -18.02 7.62
C VAL A 153 7.70 -17.22 6.40
N VAL A 154 8.16 -17.91 5.38
CA VAL A 154 8.84 -17.32 4.23
C VAL A 154 8.25 -17.90 2.94
N VAL A 155 7.97 -17.06 1.95
CA VAL A 155 7.40 -17.46 0.67
C VAL A 155 8.40 -17.18 -0.43
N GLY A 156 8.58 -18.17 -1.31
CA GLY A 156 9.46 -18.08 -2.47
C GLY A 156 10.95 -18.08 -2.09
N PRO A 157 11.78 -18.37 -3.07
CA PRO A 157 12.59 -17.34 -3.70
C PRO A 157 11.86 -16.77 -4.92
N TYR A 158 11.95 -15.46 -5.11
CA TYR A 158 11.43 -14.76 -6.28
C TYR A 158 12.57 -14.18 -7.11
N GLU A 159 12.48 -14.26 -8.44
CA GLU A 159 13.46 -13.68 -9.37
C GLU A 159 13.55 -12.15 -9.26
N SER A 160 12.47 -11.50 -8.85
CA SER A 160 12.40 -10.04 -8.71
C SER A 160 11.55 -9.58 -7.53
N ARG A 161 11.87 -8.40 -6.99
CA ARG A 161 11.02 -7.71 -6.00
C ARG A 161 9.58 -7.49 -6.49
N ARG A 162 9.37 -7.31 -7.80
CA ARG A 162 8.02 -7.11 -8.37
C ARG A 162 7.17 -8.35 -8.17
N ALA A 163 7.71 -9.54 -8.45
CA ALA A 163 7.02 -10.81 -8.23
C ALA A 163 6.64 -11.00 -6.75
N ALA A 164 7.59 -10.77 -5.83
CA ALA A 164 7.31 -10.83 -4.39
C ALA A 164 6.25 -9.82 -3.92
N THR A 165 6.21 -8.64 -4.55
CA THR A 165 5.23 -7.58 -4.23
C THR A 165 3.83 -7.93 -4.74
N ALA A 166 3.72 -8.59 -5.89
CA ALA A 166 2.44 -9.06 -6.42
C ALA A 166 1.77 -10.06 -5.46
N ASP A 167 2.52 -11.07 -5.00
CA ASP A 167 2.01 -12.06 -4.06
C ASP A 167 1.76 -11.46 -2.67
N MET A 168 2.58 -10.51 -2.22
CA MET A 168 2.28 -9.73 -1.01
C MET A 168 0.94 -9.01 -1.11
N ASN A 169 0.66 -8.37 -2.24
CA ASN A 169 -0.61 -7.66 -2.44
C ASN A 169 -1.79 -8.63 -2.49
N ARG A 170 -1.61 -9.81 -3.10
CA ARG A 170 -2.62 -10.88 -3.06
C ARG A 170 -2.91 -11.34 -1.64
N LEU A 171 -1.89 -11.56 -0.82
CA LEU A 171 -2.05 -11.94 0.60
C LEU A 171 -2.74 -10.84 1.41
N ARG A 172 -2.44 -9.57 1.15
CA ARG A 172 -3.13 -8.42 1.77
C ARG A 172 -4.62 -8.38 1.44
N GLN A 173 -5.01 -8.72 0.21
CA GLN A 173 -6.42 -8.79 -0.20
C GLN A 173 -7.21 -9.86 0.57
N MET A 174 -6.53 -10.91 1.07
CA MET A 174 -7.14 -11.94 1.92
C MET A 174 -6.96 -11.68 3.42
N GLY A 175 -6.52 -10.48 3.81
CA GLY A 175 -6.39 -10.06 5.20
C GLY A 175 -5.03 -10.34 5.86
N ILE A 176 -4.06 -10.89 5.13
CA ILE A 176 -2.70 -11.15 5.64
C ILE A 176 -1.81 -9.94 5.34
N ASN A 177 -1.75 -9.00 6.29
CA ASN A 177 -1.05 -7.73 6.12
C ASN A 177 0.39 -7.70 6.67
N THR A 178 0.84 -8.77 7.31
CA THR A 178 2.12 -8.83 8.03
C THR A 178 3.33 -9.13 7.14
N CYS A 179 3.11 -9.38 5.84
CA CYS A 179 4.19 -9.76 4.93
C CYS A 179 5.06 -8.58 4.49
N GLN A 180 6.37 -8.84 4.42
CA GLN A 180 7.40 -7.87 4.06
C GLN A 180 8.36 -8.48 3.03
N VAL A 181 8.63 -7.74 1.95
CA VAL A 181 9.61 -8.13 0.94
C VAL A 181 11.02 -7.84 1.46
N ARG A 182 11.85 -8.88 1.49
CA ARG A 182 13.28 -8.81 1.80
C ARG A 182 14.09 -9.21 0.57
N ASN A 183 15.33 -8.75 0.51
CA ASN A 183 16.26 -9.29 -0.49
C ASN A 183 16.66 -10.69 -0.06
N TRP A 184 16.88 -11.57 -1.04
CA TRP A 184 17.49 -12.87 -0.78
C TRP A 184 18.93 -12.63 -0.33
N THR A 185 19.24 -12.97 0.92
CA THR A 185 20.59 -12.91 1.52
C THR A 185 21.04 -14.29 1.91
#